data_AF-A0AAW0FJZ0-F1
#
_entry.id   AF-A0AAW0FJZ0-F1
#
_cell.length_a   1.000
_cell.length_b   1.000
_cell.length_c   1.000
_cell.angle_alpha   90.00
_cell.angle_beta   90.00
_cell.angle_gamma   90.00
#
_symmetry.space_group_name_H-M   'P 1'
#
loop_
_entity.id
_entity.type
_entity.pdbx_description
1 polymer ?
#
loop_
_entity_poly.entity_id
_entity_poly.type
_entity_poly.pdbx_seq_one_letter_code
_entity_poly.pdbx_strand_id
1 'polypeptide(L)'
;MSDQERDDALKLFSIYPDIKIVSLEEEKDEISDEISYFSVLRENCDEQFVKKYRIRLPGNPILGDGKSDNQNHSIIFTRGEYLQVIDANQDNYIEECLKIKSVLCEFEEIELNPVNDYIPGILETKATSPVAFIGAREYIFSENIGILGDIAAGKEQTFGTLFARTLAEIGGKLHYGHPDFINGIFMTTRGGVSKAQKGLHLNEDIYAGMNAISRGGRIKHCDFYQCGKGRDLGFGTILNFTTKVGAGMELVQPLIQKNNDTGAEAPIDVVRAKPEYIPLSTIA
;
A
#
# COMPACT_ATOMS: atom_id res chain seq x y z
N MET A 1 8.45 23.61 -0.10
CA MET A 1 7.71 23.54 -1.37
C MET A 1 8.35 24.55 -2.30
N SER A 2 8.82 24.10 -3.46
CA SER A 2 9.30 25.00 -4.50
C SER A 2 8.14 25.78 -5.12
N ASP A 3 8.42 26.88 -5.81
CA ASP A 3 7.39 27.66 -6.50
C ASP A 3 6.65 26.82 -7.57
N GLN A 4 7.38 25.92 -8.23
CA GLN A 4 6.83 24.99 -9.23
C GLN A 4 5.82 24.01 -8.61
N GLU A 5 6.18 23.37 -7.49
CA GLU A 5 5.29 22.45 -6.77
C GLU A 5 4.00 23.14 -6.32
N ARG A 6 4.10 24.43 -5.96
CA ARG A 6 2.94 25.24 -5.57
C ARG A 6 2.01 25.47 -6.75
N ASP A 7 2.55 25.85 -7.90
CA ASP A 7 1.75 26.09 -9.11
C ASP A 7 1.07 24.80 -9.61
N ASP A 8 1.78 23.67 -9.58
CA ASP A 8 1.21 22.40 -10.00
C ASP A 8 0.13 21.90 -9.02
N ALA A 9 0.34 22.11 -7.72
CA ALA A 9 -0.69 21.82 -6.74
C ALA A 9 -1.90 22.77 -6.89
N LEU A 10 -1.73 24.08 -7.17
CA LEU A 10 -2.86 24.99 -7.46
C LEU A 10 -3.73 24.49 -8.62
N LYS A 11 -3.10 24.03 -9.71
CA LYS A 11 -3.82 23.44 -10.85
C LYS A 11 -4.63 22.23 -10.41
N LEU A 12 -4.03 21.36 -9.58
CA LEU A 12 -4.71 20.16 -9.09
C LEU A 12 -5.96 20.50 -8.27
N PHE A 13 -5.89 21.51 -7.40
CA PHE A 13 -7.04 21.97 -6.61
C PHE A 13 -8.12 22.68 -7.43
N SER A 14 -7.73 23.36 -8.51
CA SER A 14 -8.70 23.97 -9.43
C SER A 14 -9.53 22.89 -10.15
N ILE A 15 -8.90 21.77 -10.50
CA ILE A 15 -9.57 20.66 -11.18
C ILE A 15 -10.35 19.80 -10.16
N TYR A 16 -9.76 19.54 -8.99
CA TYR A 16 -10.32 18.68 -7.94
C TYR A 16 -10.43 19.47 -6.63
N PRO A 17 -11.55 20.18 -6.39
CA PRO A 17 -11.69 21.06 -5.23
C PRO A 17 -11.64 20.30 -3.89
N ASP A 18 -12.09 19.05 -3.86
CA ASP A 18 -12.13 18.21 -2.65
C ASP A 18 -10.82 17.47 -2.35
N ILE A 19 -9.81 17.58 -3.22
CA ILE A 19 -8.53 16.90 -3.00
C ILE A 19 -7.84 17.49 -1.79
N LYS A 20 -7.12 16.65 -1.05
CA LYS A 20 -6.31 17.05 0.10
C LYS A 20 -4.91 16.52 -0.08
N ILE A 21 -3.92 17.35 0.23
CA ILE A 21 -2.52 16.99 0.07
C ILE A 21 -1.90 16.86 1.46
N VAL A 22 -1.30 15.72 1.73
CA VAL A 22 -0.48 15.51 2.91
C VAL A 22 0.99 15.63 2.51
N SER A 23 1.74 16.45 3.23
CA SER A 23 3.19 16.55 3.04
C SER A 23 3.93 16.43 4.37
N LEU A 24 5.22 16.11 4.28
CA LEU A 24 6.15 16.21 5.40
C LEU A 24 6.72 17.64 5.47
N GLU A 25 6.84 18.15 6.68
CA GLU A 25 7.54 19.39 7.01
C GLU A 25 8.66 19.09 8.01
N GLU A 26 9.81 19.72 7.78
CA GLU A 26 10.94 19.68 8.68
C GLU A 26 11.06 21.03 9.38
N GLU A 27 11.19 21.01 10.71
CA GLU A 27 11.44 22.18 11.52
C GLU A 27 12.72 21.93 12.31
N LYS A 28 13.71 22.82 12.13
CA LYS A 28 14.94 22.81 12.92
C LYS A 28 14.76 23.72 14.12
N ASP A 29 15.01 23.19 15.31
CA ASP A 29 15.07 24.01 16.51
C ASP A 29 16.41 24.78 16.53
N GLU A 30 16.32 26.10 16.56
CA GLU A 30 17.49 27.00 16.56
C GLU A 30 18.39 26.83 17.79
N ILE A 31 17.87 26.25 18.88
CA ILE A 31 18.57 26.11 20.15
C ILE A 31 19.23 24.74 20.29
N SER A 32 18.53 23.67 19.90
CA SER A 32 18.99 22.29 20.09
C SER A 32 19.62 21.65 18.84
N ASP A 33 19.49 22.27 17.66
CA ASP A 33 19.82 21.71 16.34
C ASP A 33 19.10 20.37 16.05
N GLU A 34 18.07 20.03 16.83
CA GLU A 34 17.25 18.86 16.59
C GLU A 34 16.23 19.12 15.47
N ILE A 35 16.13 18.15 14.56
CA ILE A 35 15.16 18.18 13.46
C ILE A 35 13.89 17.49 13.91
N SER A 36 12.80 18.23 13.97
CA SER A 36 11.46 17.69 14.21
C SER A 36 10.68 17.58 12.91
N TYR A 37 10.07 16.42 12.70
CA TYR A 37 9.25 16.13 11.53
C TYR A 37 7.76 16.29 11.85
N PHE A 38 7.03 16.87 10.92
CA PHE A 38 5.60 17.08 11.02
C PHE A 38 4.88 16.57 9.78
N SER A 39 3.77 15.88 9.98
CA SER A 39 2.83 15.58 8.91
C SER A 39 1.77 16.67 8.84
N VAL A 40 1.58 17.25 7.65
CA VAL A 40 0.70 18.41 7.46
C VAL A 40 -0.32 18.13 6.37
N LEU A 41 -1.60 18.22 6.75
CA LEU A 41 -2.73 18.17 5.83
C LEU A 41 -3.03 19.57 5.32
N ARG A 42 -3.06 19.71 4.00
CA ARG A 42 -3.49 20.92 3.30
C ARG A 42 -4.75 20.65 2.51
N GLU A 43 -5.63 21.64 2.49
CA GLU A 43 -6.85 21.65 1.69
C GLU A 43 -6.97 22.99 0.95
N ASN A 44 -7.74 22.98 -0.13
CA ASN A 44 -8.10 24.21 -0.84
C ASN A 44 -9.21 24.93 -0.06
N CYS A 45 -8.96 26.18 0.34
CA CYS A 45 -9.96 27.08 0.88
C CYS A 45 -9.85 28.40 0.10
N ASP A 46 -10.90 28.75 -0.66
CA ASP A 46 -10.97 29.99 -1.44
C ASP A 46 -9.73 30.24 -2.33
N GLU A 47 -9.30 29.22 -3.08
CA GLU A 47 -8.12 29.26 -3.96
C GLU A 47 -6.78 29.47 -3.23
N GLN A 48 -6.76 29.27 -1.91
CA GLN A 48 -5.57 29.36 -1.08
C GLN A 48 -5.21 28.03 -0.41
N PHE A 49 -3.91 27.80 -0.27
CA PHE A 49 -3.36 26.68 0.49
C PHE A 49 -3.44 26.95 1.98
N VAL A 50 -4.38 26.28 2.65
CA VAL A 50 -4.48 26.38 4.11
C VAL A 50 -3.98 25.09 4.74
N LYS A 51 -3.07 25.21 5.71
CA LYS A 51 -2.68 24.10 6.59
C LYS A 51 -3.83 23.85 7.55
N LYS A 52 -4.56 22.74 7.39
CA LYS A 52 -5.69 22.40 8.26
C LYS A 52 -5.23 21.73 9.55
N TYR A 53 -4.35 20.74 9.42
CA TYR A 53 -3.80 19.98 10.54
C TYR A 53 -2.30 19.85 10.42
N ARG A 54 -1.64 19.87 11.57
CA ARG A 54 -0.18 19.69 11.71
C ARG A 54 0.07 18.78 12.91
N ILE A 55 0.68 17.63 12.66
CA ILE A 55 0.91 16.59 13.67
C ILE A 55 2.41 16.31 13.73
N ARG A 56 3.00 16.38 14.92
CA ARG A 56 4.41 16.01 15.13
C ARG A 56 4.56 14.50 15.02
N LEU A 57 5.52 14.04 14.22
CA LEU A 57 5.81 12.62 14.06
C LEU A 57 6.86 12.17 15.08
N PRO A 58 6.78 10.90 15.54
CA PRO A 58 7.78 10.33 16.44
C PRO A 58 9.06 10.01 15.65
N GLY A 59 10.04 10.90 15.73
CA GLY A 59 11.36 10.71 15.11
C GLY A 59 11.35 10.93 13.59
N ASN A 60 12.30 10.29 12.90
CA ASN A 60 12.43 10.40 11.44
C ASN A 60 11.42 9.49 10.72
N PRO A 61 10.47 10.04 9.94
CA PRO A 61 9.45 9.27 9.25
C PRO A 61 9.95 8.57 7.97
N ILE A 62 11.14 8.92 7.48
CA ILE A 62 11.70 8.36 6.25
C ILE A 62 12.46 7.08 6.59
N LEU A 63 11.77 5.94 6.51
CA LEU A 63 12.29 4.62 6.85
C LEU A 63 12.54 3.73 5.63
N GLY A 64 11.79 3.95 4.55
CA GLY A 64 11.80 3.14 3.33
C GLY A 64 12.30 3.89 2.10
N ASP A 65 11.71 3.52 0.95
CA ASP A 65 12.00 4.09 -0.37
C ASP A 65 10.97 5.17 -0.77
N GLY A 66 10.20 5.71 0.19
CA GLY A 66 9.29 6.83 0.00
C GLY A 66 7.81 6.46 -0.13
N LYS A 67 7.43 5.46 -0.94
CA LYS A 67 5.99 5.11 -1.14
C LYS A 67 5.32 4.67 0.16
N SER A 68 5.94 3.72 0.87
CA SER A 68 5.46 3.25 2.17
C SER A 68 5.46 4.35 3.24
N ASP A 69 6.47 5.22 3.23
CA ASP A 69 6.56 6.36 4.16
C ASP A 69 5.41 7.34 3.93
N ASN A 70 5.13 7.68 2.66
CA ASN A 70 4.03 8.56 2.26
C ASN A 70 2.66 8.02 2.72
N GLN A 71 2.43 6.72 2.57
CA GLN A 71 1.18 6.07 3.01
C GLN A 71 1.05 6.08 4.53
N ASN A 72 2.14 5.81 5.26
CA ASN A 72 2.14 5.73 6.71
C ASN A 72 1.88 7.06 7.41
N HIS A 73 2.43 8.17 6.91
CA HIS A 73 2.14 9.47 7.52
C HIS A 73 0.81 10.07 7.04
N SER A 74 0.32 9.68 5.85
CA SER A 74 -0.96 10.18 5.32
C SER A 74 -2.19 9.52 5.94
N ILE A 75 -2.10 8.25 6.35
CA ILE A 75 -3.22 7.50 6.93
C ILE A 75 -3.81 8.15 8.20
N ILE A 76 -3.03 8.95 8.92
CA ILE A 76 -3.49 9.66 10.14
C ILE A 76 -4.67 10.61 9.83
N PHE A 77 -4.71 11.13 8.60
CA PHE A 77 -5.73 12.08 8.15
C PHE A 77 -6.92 11.42 7.47
N THR A 78 -6.86 10.12 7.18
CA THR A 78 -7.99 9.43 6.54
C THR A 78 -9.15 9.28 7.52
N ARG A 79 -10.36 9.25 6.97
CA ARG A 79 -11.61 9.06 7.70
C ARG A 79 -12.46 8.07 6.93
N GLY A 80 -13.16 7.20 7.64
CA GLY A 80 -13.92 6.10 7.06
C GLY A 80 -13.35 4.74 7.47
N GLU A 81 -14.15 3.71 7.22
CA GLU A 81 -13.83 2.32 7.58
C GLU A 81 -12.97 1.65 6.52
N TYR A 82 -13.20 1.99 5.26
CA TYR A 82 -12.50 1.46 4.11
C TYR A 82 -11.59 2.52 3.48
N LEU A 83 -10.42 2.07 3.03
CA LEU A 83 -9.43 2.88 2.35
C LEU A 83 -9.19 2.26 0.97
N GLN A 84 -9.15 3.09 -0.06
CA GLN A 84 -8.66 2.70 -1.36
C GLN A 84 -7.31 3.36 -1.58
N VAL A 85 -6.32 2.59 -2.02
CA VAL A 85 -4.99 3.12 -2.35
C VAL A 85 -4.82 3.02 -3.86
N ILE A 86 -4.51 4.15 -4.50
CA ILE A 86 -4.42 4.31 -5.96
C ILE A 86 -3.07 4.93 -6.29
N ASP A 87 -2.34 4.36 -7.25
CA ASP A 87 -1.07 4.93 -7.71
C ASP A 87 -1.33 6.19 -8.57
N ALA A 88 -0.36 7.11 -8.64
CA ALA A 88 -0.52 8.36 -9.39
C ALA A 88 -0.74 8.19 -10.91
N ASN A 89 -0.42 7.01 -11.45
CA ASN A 89 -0.64 6.63 -12.84
C ASN A 89 -1.90 5.76 -13.03
N GLN A 90 -2.76 5.69 -12.02
CA GLN A 90 -4.00 4.93 -12.06
C GLN A 90 -5.21 5.84 -12.02
N ASP A 91 -6.26 5.42 -12.71
CA ASP A 91 -7.54 6.13 -12.71
C ASP A 91 -8.69 5.15 -12.91
N ASN A 92 -9.87 5.54 -12.43
CA ASN A 92 -11.08 4.75 -12.56
C ASN A 92 -11.97 5.31 -13.68
N TYR A 93 -12.61 4.41 -14.42
CA TYR A 93 -13.70 4.81 -15.31
C TYR A 93 -14.93 5.20 -14.48
N ILE A 94 -15.73 6.14 -14.99
CA ILE A 94 -16.91 6.67 -14.28
C ILE A 94 -17.93 5.55 -13.94
N GLU A 95 -18.02 4.52 -14.78
CA GLU A 95 -18.90 3.38 -14.61
C GLU A 95 -18.50 2.50 -13.40
N GLU A 96 -17.23 2.52 -13.01
CA GLU A 96 -16.71 1.75 -11.87
C GLU A 96 -17.20 2.34 -10.54
N CYS A 97 -17.48 3.65 -10.49
CA CYS A 97 -18.05 4.33 -9.33
C CYS A 97 -19.40 3.73 -8.92
N LEU A 98 -20.21 3.27 -9.89
CA LEU A 98 -21.50 2.63 -9.61
C LEU A 98 -21.35 1.25 -8.94
N LYS A 99 -20.19 0.61 -9.09
CA LYS A 99 -19.90 -0.73 -8.58
C LYS A 99 -19.30 -0.70 -7.18
N ILE A 100 -18.85 0.45 -6.69
CA ILE A 100 -18.24 0.61 -5.35
C ILE A 100 -19.14 0.04 -4.26
N LYS A 101 -20.45 0.26 -4.33
CA LYS A 101 -21.40 -0.33 -3.37
C LYS A 101 -21.28 -1.85 -3.30
N SER A 102 -21.19 -2.51 -4.45
CA SER A 102 -21.02 -3.97 -4.52
C SER A 102 -19.66 -4.40 -4.00
N VAL A 103 -18.59 -3.64 -4.31
CA VAL A 103 -17.25 -3.90 -3.76
C VAL A 103 -17.28 -3.83 -2.23
N LEU A 104 -17.90 -2.81 -1.64
CA LEU A 104 -17.96 -2.68 -0.18
C LEU A 104 -18.75 -3.81 0.48
N CYS A 105 -19.76 -4.38 -0.19
CA CYS A 105 -20.48 -5.55 0.33
C CYS A 105 -19.59 -6.80 0.43
N GLU A 106 -18.53 -6.92 -0.35
CA GLU A 106 -17.62 -8.07 -0.31
C GLU A 106 -16.78 -8.14 0.98
N PHE A 107 -16.76 -7.08 1.79
CA PHE A 107 -16.16 -7.10 3.13
C PHE A 107 -16.98 -7.93 4.14
N GLU A 108 -18.22 -8.32 3.78
CA GLU A 108 -19.08 -9.22 4.58
C GLU A 108 -19.43 -8.66 5.99
N GLU A 109 -19.33 -7.35 6.22
CA GLU A 109 -19.56 -6.73 7.53
C GLU A 109 -21.05 -6.42 7.83
N ILE A 110 -21.92 -6.48 6.81
CA ILE A 110 -23.34 -6.13 6.94
C ILE A 110 -24.13 -7.24 7.66
N GLU A 111 -23.72 -8.50 7.52
CA GLU A 111 -24.32 -9.61 8.24
C GLU A 111 -23.67 -9.73 9.62
N LEU A 112 -24.13 -8.89 10.56
CA LEU A 112 -23.82 -9.09 11.97
C LEU A 112 -24.28 -10.49 12.36
N ASN A 113 -23.32 -11.33 12.76
CA ASN A 113 -23.60 -12.64 13.34
C ASN A 113 -24.57 -12.41 14.50
N PRO A 114 -25.81 -12.96 14.49
CA PRO A 114 -26.80 -12.73 15.53
C PRO A 114 -26.46 -13.47 16.83
N VAL A 115 -25.19 -13.84 17.02
CA VAL A 115 -24.71 -14.59 18.17
C VAL A 115 -24.65 -13.63 19.35
N ASN A 116 -25.65 -13.77 20.21
CA ASN A 116 -25.71 -13.08 21.48
C ASN A 116 -24.85 -13.90 22.46
N ASP A 117 -23.59 -13.48 22.68
CA ASP A 117 -22.63 -14.15 23.60
C ASP A 117 -23.19 -14.38 25.02
N TYR A 118 -24.30 -13.72 25.36
CA TYR A 118 -25.02 -13.83 26.62
C TYR A 118 -25.94 -15.07 26.71
N ILE A 119 -26.08 -15.88 25.65
CA ILE A 119 -26.92 -17.09 25.66
C ILE A 119 -26.03 -18.35 25.63
N PRO A 120 -25.73 -18.97 26.79
CA PRO A 120 -24.97 -20.20 26.84
C PRO A 120 -25.71 -21.34 26.12
N GLY A 121 -25.06 -21.97 25.13
CA GLY A 121 -25.56 -23.17 24.44
C GLY A 121 -26.01 -22.98 22.99
N ILE A 122 -26.00 -21.76 22.46
CA ILE A 122 -26.10 -21.54 21.01
C ILE A 122 -24.72 -21.84 20.41
N LEU A 123 -24.64 -22.87 19.57
CA LEU A 123 -23.45 -23.22 18.81
C LEU A 123 -22.93 -21.98 18.08
N GLU A 124 -21.67 -21.61 18.33
CA GLU A 124 -20.96 -20.58 17.58
C GLU A 124 -21.18 -20.82 16.08
N THR A 125 -21.95 -19.95 15.42
CA THR A 125 -21.87 -19.86 13.97
C THR A 125 -20.43 -19.49 13.67
N LYS A 126 -19.71 -20.36 12.93
CA LYS A 126 -18.31 -20.17 12.51
C LYS A 126 -18.04 -18.68 12.31
N ALA A 127 -17.31 -18.06 13.24
CA ALA A 127 -16.87 -16.69 13.07
C ALA A 127 -16.02 -16.67 11.80
N THR A 128 -16.57 -16.13 10.72
CA THR A 128 -15.85 -16.00 9.46
C THR A 128 -14.73 -14.99 9.69
N SER A 129 -13.51 -15.37 9.32
CA SER A 129 -12.37 -14.45 9.38
C SER A 129 -12.70 -13.14 8.66
N PRO A 130 -12.41 -11.96 9.24
CA PRO A 130 -12.73 -10.69 8.61
C PRO A 130 -11.98 -10.53 7.29
N VAL A 131 -12.61 -9.87 6.32
CA VAL A 131 -11.94 -9.53 5.05
C VAL A 131 -11.11 -8.28 5.28
N ALA A 132 -9.79 -8.39 5.16
CA ALA A 132 -8.87 -7.28 5.36
C ALA A 132 -8.65 -6.49 4.05
N PHE A 133 -8.64 -7.20 2.92
CA PHE A 133 -8.41 -6.63 1.60
C PHE A 133 -9.38 -7.21 0.58
N ILE A 134 -9.80 -6.37 -0.36
CA ILE A 134 -10.47 -6.78 -1.58
C ILE A 134 -9.61 -6.37 -2.75
N GLY A 135 -9.11 -7.38 -3.47
CA GLY A 135 -8.36 -7.18 -4.68
C GLY A 135 -9.24 -6.77 -5.85
N ALA A 136 -8.79 -5.78 -6.62
CA ALA A 136 -9.44 -5.34 -7.85
C ALA A 136 -8.68 -5.85 -9.09
N ARG A 137 -9.33 -5.78 -10.26
CA ARG A 137 -8.64 -5.99 -11.52
C ARG A 137 -7.89 -4.73 -11.95
N GLU A 138 -6.74 -4.92 -12.59
CA GLU A 138 -6.03 -3.86 -13.27
C GLU A 138 -6.19 -3.99 -14.79
N TYR A 139 -6.45 -2.88 -15.47
CA TYR A 139 -6.36 -2.75 -16.91
C TYR A 139 -5.13 -1.94 -17.26
N ILE A 140 -4.12 -2.61 -17.82
CA ILE A 140 -2.94 -1.91 -18.32
C ILE A 140 -3.28 -1.35 -19.68
N PHE A 141 -3.37 -0.03 -19.77
CA PHE A 141 -3.43 0.66 -21.05
C PHE A 141 -2.06 1.25 -21.34
N SER A 142 -1.54 0.92 -22.51
CA SER A 142 -0.37 1.57 -23.07
C SER A 142 -0.78 2.22 -24.37
N GLU A 143 -0.20 3.38 -24.65
CA GLU A 143 -0.17 3.89 -26.02
C GLU A 143 0.61 2.90 -26.91
N ASN A 144 0.51 3.06 -28.23
CA ASN A 144 0.88 2.07 -29.24
C ASN A 144 2.40 1.80 -29.31
N ILE A 145 2.98 1.15 -28.30
CA ILE A 145 4.43 0.93 -28.10
C ILE A 145 4.80 -0.49 -28.58
N GLY A 146 4.39 -0.84 -29.80
CA GLY A 146 4.80 -2.07 -30.49
C GLY A 146 4.56 -3.41 -29.76
N ILE A 147 5.03 -4.50 -30.39
CA ILE A 147 4.75 -5.87 -29.94
C ILE A 147 5.32 -6.18 -28.55
N LEU A 148 6.48 -5.61 -28.21
CA LEU A 148 7.11 -5.84 -26.91
C LEU A 148 6.31 -5.21 -25.77
N GLY A 149 5.74 -4.02 -26.01
CA GLY A 149 4.82 -3.39 -25.08
C GLY A 149 3.59 -4.26 -24.87
N ASP A 150 2.93 -4.71 -25.94
CA ASP A 150 1.74 -5.57 -25.85
C ASP A 150 1.99 -6.84 -25.02
N ILE A 151 3.14 -7.50 -25.20
CA ILE A 151 3.53 -8.67 -24.41
C ILE A 151 3.75 -8.30 -22.93
N ALA A 152 4.43 -7.18 -22.66
CA ALA A 152 4.69 -6.73 -21.29
C ALA A 152 3.39 -6.35 -20.56
N ALA A 153 2.47 -5.65 -21.24
CA ALA A 153 1.13 -5.35 -20.71
C ALA A 153 0.34 -6.63 -20.41
N GLY A 154 0.34 -7.59 -21.34
CA GLY A 154 -0.30 -8.89 -21.15
C GLY A 154 0.27 -9.68 -19.97
N LYS A 155 1.59 -9.62 -19.75
CA LYS A 155 2.26 -10.21 -18.58
C LYS A 155 1.76 -9.58 -17.28
N GLU A 156 1.73 -8.25 -17.19
CA GLU A 156 1.28 -7.54 -15.98
C GLU A 156 -0.20 -7.80 -15.70
N GLN A 157 -1.06 -7.76 -16.74
CA GLN A 157 -2.48 -8.10 -16.61
C GLN A 157 -2.68 -9.54 -16.12
N THR A 158 -1.93 -10.50 -16.66
CA THR A 158 -2.01 -11.90 -16.24
C THR A 158 -1.62 -12.06 -14.78
N PHE A 159 -0.54 -11.41 -14.34
CA PHE A 159 -0.09 -11.42 -12.95
C PHE A 159 -1.10 -10.75 -12.00
N GLY A 160 -1.50 -9.52 -12.30
CA GLY A 160 -2.37 -8.72 -11.42
C GLY A 160 -3.82 -9.22 -11.36
N THR A 161 -4.31 -9.90 -12.40
CA THR A 161 -5.71 -10.39 -12.47
C THR A 161 -5.82 -11.91 -12.37
N LEU A 162 -5.28 -12.66 -13.34
CA LEU A 162 -5.56 -14.10 -13.45
C LEU A 162 -4.89 -14.92 -12.33
N PHE A 163 -3.63 -14.61 -12.01
CA PHE A 163 -2.94 -15.24 -10.88
C PHE A 163 -3.58 -14.83 -9.55
N ALA A 164 -3.85 -13.55 -9.36
CA ALA A 164 -4.51 -13.04 -8.15
C ALA A 164 -5.86 -13.73 -7.90
N ARG A 165 -6.68 -13.92 -8.93
CA ARG A 165 -7.97 -14.64 -8.83
C ARG A 165 -7.78 -16.07 -8.35
N THR A 166 -6.84 -16.81 -8.93
CA THR A 166 -6.58 -18.21 -8.57
C THR A 166 -6.02 -18.31 -7.15
N LEU A 167 -5.13 -17.39 -6.77
CA LEU A 167 -4.57 -17.32 -5.41
C LEU A 167 -5.64 -16.95 -4.37
N ALA A 168 -6.62 -16.14 -4.71
CA ALA A 168 -7.70 -15.75 -3.80
C ALA A 168 -8.58 -16.96 -3.43
N GLU A 169 -8.88 -17.82 -4.39
CA GLU A 169 -9.69 -19.03 -4.18
C GLU A 169 -9.04 -20.00 -3.18
N ILE A 170 -7.72 -20.15 -3.25
CA ILE A 170 -6.96 -20.99 -2.31
C ILE A 170 -6.58 -20.27 -1.01
N GLY A 171 -6.95 -19.00 -0.85
CA GLY A 171 -6.58 -18.17 0.31
C GLY A 171 -5.11 -17.74 0.37
N GLY A 172 -4.37 -17.88 -0.74
CA GLY A 172 -2.95 -17.52 -0.85
C GLY A 172 -2.70 -16.15 -1.49
N LYS A 173 -3.75 -15.38 -1.85
CA LYS A 173 -3.59 -14.05 -2.44
C LYS A 173 -3.05 -13.08 -1.41
N LEU A 174 -1.97 -12.39 -1.77
CA LEU A 174 -1.45 -11.23 -1.04
C LEU A 174 -1.90 -9.92 -1.71
N HIS A 175 -1.58 -8.80 -1.08
CA HIS A 175 -1.76 -7.47 -1.64
C HIS A 175 -0.56 -7.17 -2.55
N TYR A 176 -0.79 -7.02 -3.86
CA TYR A 176 0.26 -6.87 -4.87
C TYR A 176 0.28 -5.48 -5.51
N GLY A 177 -0.22 -4.49 -4.78
CA GLY A 177 -0.32 -3.12 -5.26
C GLY A 177 -1.76 -2.65 -5.41
N HIS A 178 -1.86 -1.47 -6.01
CA HIS A 178 -3.04 -0.60 -6.00
C HIS A 178 -3.86 -1.01 -7.22
N PRO A 179 -5.12 -1.46 -7.07
CA PRO A 179 -6.23 -0.64 -6.64
C PRO A 179 -7.09 -1.37 -5.59
N ASP A 180 -6.44 -2.06 -4.65
CA ASP A 180 -7.14 -2.85 -3.63
C ASP A 180 -7.86 -1.94 -2.62
N PHE A 181 -9.03 -2.39 -2.19
CA PHE A 181 -9.74 -1.81 -1.06
C PHE A 181 -9.27 -2.47 0.23
N ILE A 182 -9.05 -1.66 1.25
CA ILE A 182 -8.47 -2.06 2.53
C ILE A 182 -9.47 -1.75 3.63
N ASN A 183 -9.67 -2.70 4.53
CA ASN A 183 -10.31 -2.43 5.82
C ASN A 183 -9.34 -1.63 6.70
N GLY A 184 -9.53 -0.32 6.76
CA GLY A 184 -8.65 0.61 7.45
C GLY A 184 -8.62 0.36 8.96
N ILE A 185 -9.73 -0.03 9.57
CA ILE A 185 -9.83 -0.35 11.00
C ILE A 185 -9.00 -1.60 11.31
N PHE A 186 -9.17 -2.65 10.51
CA PHE A 186 -8.43 -3.90 10.67
C PHE A 186 -6.92 -3.68 10.55
N MET A 187 -6.48 -2.95 9.52
CA MET A 187 -5.05 -2.75 9.24
C MET A 187 -4.38 -1.75 10.20
N THR A 188 -5.05 -0.65 10.55
CA THR A 188 -4.46 0.38 11.43
C THR A 188 -4.21 -0.16 12.84
N THR A 189 -5.07 -1.06 13.32
CA THR A 189 -4.88 -1.75 14.61
C THR A 189 -3.80 -2.83 14.59
N ARG A 190 -3.31 -3.22 13.39
CA ARG A 190 -2.36 -4.33 13.19
C ARG A 190 -1.03 -3.88 12.58
N GLY A 191 -0.68 -2.61 12.73
CA GLY A 191 0.63 -2.10 12.32
C GLY A 191 0.66 -1.48 10.92
N GLY A 192 -0.47 -0.96 10.45
CA GLY A 192 -0.57 -0.05 9.31
C GLY A 192 -0.77 -0.73 7.97
N VAL A 193 -0.93 0.10 6.93
CA VAL A 193 -1.18 -0.35 5.55
C VAL A 193 0.10 -0.66 4.77
N SER A 194 1.27 -0.22 5.26
CA SER A 194 2.53 -0.38 4.52
C SER A 194 3.70 -0.55 5.48
N LYS A 195 4.59 -1.50 5.19
CA LYS A 195 5.83 -1.67 5.96
C LYS A 195 6.96 -0.90 5.29
N ALA A 196 7.54 0.05 6.03
CA ALA A 196 8.63 0.88 5.54
C ALA A 196 9.95 0.41 6.18
N GLN A 197 10.78 -0.29 5.41
CA GLN A 197 12.17 -0.55 5.77
C GLN A 197 13.02 -0.60 4.51
N LYS A 198 13.99 0.33 4.43
CA LYS A 198 14.89 0.46 3.30
C LYS A 198 15.61 -0.85 2.99
N GLY A 199 15.57 -1.26 1.72
CA GLY A 199 16.22 -2.46 1.22
C GLY A 199 15.55 -3.80 1.58
N LEU A 200 14.75 -3.88 2.65
CA LEU A 200 14.04 -5.11 3.03
C LEU A 200 12.62 -5.15 2.44
N HIS A 201 11.89 -4.04 2.59
CA HIS A 201 10.51 -3.91 2.12
C HIS A 201 10.44 -3.20 0.77
N LEU A 202 11.15 -3.73 -0.25
CA LEU A 202 11.06 -3.23 -1.63
C LEU A 202 9.65 -3.40 -2.24
N ASN A 203 8.89 -4.37 -1.70
CA ASN A 203 7.50 -4.66 -2.03
C ASN A 203 6.63 -4.53 -0.77
N GLU A 204 6.53 -3.32 -0.24
CA GLU A 204 5.78 -2.97 0.97
C GLU A 204 4.34 -3.51 0.99
N ASP A 205 3.69 -3.52 -0.18
CA ASP A 205 2.30 -3.95 -0.38
C ASP A 205 2.14 -5.43 -0.01
N ILE A 206 3.10 -6.27 -0.40
CA ILE A 206 3.08 -7.72 -0.14
C ILE A 206 3.16 -7.99 1.36
N TYR A 207 4.04 -7.25 2.07
CA TYR A 207 4.19 -7.40 3.52
C TYR A 207 2.92 -6.97 4.27
N ALA A 208 2.19 -5.97 3.76
CA ALA A 208 0.88 -5.63 4.31
C ALA A 208 -0.14 -6.77 4.14
N GLY A 209 -0.15 -7.42 2.97
CA GLY A 209 -0.94 -8.63 2.72
C GLY A 209 -0.57 -9.80 3.64
N MET A 210 0.72 -10.05 3.84
CA MET A 210 1.21 -11.11 4.73
C MET A 210 0.78 -10.87 6.17
N ASN A 211 0.85 -9.62 6.65
CA ASN A 211 0.43 -9.24 7.98
C ASN A 211 -1.09 -9.43 8.16
N ALA A 212 -1.89 -9.08 7.16
CA ALA A 212 -3.32 -9.32 7.20
C ALA A 212 -3.66 -10.81 7.35
N ILE A 213 -3.06 -11.68 6.52
CA ILE A 213 -3.28 -13.13 6.61
C ILE A 213 -2.78 -13.69 7.94
N SER A 214 -1.57 -13.31 8.37
CA SER A 214 -0.98 -13.80 9.63
C SER A 214 -1.79 -13.40 10.87
N ARG A 215 -2.55 -12.31 10.79
CA ARG A 215 -3.42 -11.82 11.87
C ARG A 215 -4.86 -12.32 11.74
N GLY A 216 -5.10 -13.33 10.91
CA GLY A 216 -6.40 -14.00 10.75
C GLY A 216 -7.37 -13.26 9.83
N GLY A 217 -6.89 -12.29 9.04
CA GLY A 217 -7.67 -11.64 8.00
C GLY A 217 -7.66 -12.44 6.69
N ARG A 218 -8.69 -12.26 5.85
CA ARG A 218 -8.77 -12.82 4.50
C ARG A 218 -8.56 -11.76 3.45
N ILE A 219 -8.07 -12.18 2.29
CA ILE A 219 -7.91 -11.34 1.12
C ILE A 219 -8.77 -11.93 0.01
N LYS A 220 -9.79 -11.18 -0.42
CA LYS A 220 -10.68 -11.57 -1.52
C LYS A 220 -10.21 -10.93 -2.84
N HIS A 221 -10.79 -11.37 -3.94
CA HIS A 221 -10.61 -10.75 -5.26
C HIS A 221 -11.98 -10.54 -5.91
N CYS A 222 -12.21 -9.36 -6.47
CA CYS A 222 -13.43 -9.01 -7.17
C CYS A 222 -13.14 -8.82 -8.67
N ASP A 223 -13.88 -9.55 -9.51
CA ASP A 223 -13.70 -9.55 -10.97
C ASP A 223 -14.54 -8.47 -11.69
N PHE A 224 -15.51 -7.87 -10.99
CA PHE A 224 -16.45 -6.93 -11.60
C PHE A 224 -15.97 -5.47 -11.54
N TYR A 225 -15.03 -5.14 -10.65
CA TYR A 225 -14.43 -3.81 -10.53
C TYR A 225 -13.04 -3.79 -11.20
N GLN A 226 -12.76 -2.74 -11.96
CA GLN A 226 -11.50 -2.61 -12.69
C GLN A 226 -10.94 -1.18 -12.62
N CYS A 227 -9.63 -1.06 -12.40
CA CYS A 227 -8.93 0.23 -12.44
C CYS A 227 -7.97 0.27 -13.63
N GLY A 228 -7.92 1.41 -14.33
CA GLY A 228 -6.97 1.64 -15.41
C GLY A 228 -5.60 2.02 -14.86
N LYS A 229 -4.53 1.49 -15.43
CA LYS A 229 -3.14 1.83 -15.08
C LYS A 229 -2.39 2.20 -16.35
N GLY A 230 -1.97 3.46 -16.41
CA GLY A 230 -1.13 3.96 -17.48
C GLY A 230 0.30 3.45 -17.29
N ARG A 231 0.85 2.78 -18.31
CA ARG A 231 2.22 2.28 -18.27
C ARG A 231 3.01 2.75 -19.48
N ASP A 232 4.16 3.35 -19.22
CA ASP A 232 5.19 3.50 -20.25
C ASP A 232 5.88 2.16 -20.43
N LEU A 233 5.76 1.58 -21.63
CA LEU A 233 6.30 0.27 -21.98
C LEU A 233 7.58 0.36 -22.80
N GLY A 234 8.36 1.44 -22.63
CA GLY A 234 9.75 1.47 -23.05
C GLY A 234 10.58 0.34 -22.42
N PHE A 235 11.60 -0.14 -23.14
CA PHE A 235 12.45 -1.27 -22.70
C PHE A 235 13.04 -1.07 -21.30
N GLY A 236 13.52 0.13 -20.98
CA GLY A 236 14.06 0.45 -19.65
C GLY A 236 13.03 0.32 -18.53
N THR A 237 11.78 0.72 -18.78
CA THR A 237 10.68 0.61 -17.80
C THR A 237 10.26 -0.85 -17.60
N ILE A 238 10.23 -1.63 -18.68
CA ILE A 238 9.98 -3.09 -18.61
C ILE A 238 11.08 -3.79 -17.80
N LEU A 239 12.34 -3.42 -18.00
CA LEU A 239 13.47 -3.97 -17.25
C LEU A 239 13.35 -3.64 -15.77
N ASN A 240 13.13 -2.37 -15.41
CA ASN A 240 12.99 -1.95 -14.02
C ASN A 240 11.83 -2.66 -13.31
N PHE A 241 10.69 -2.83 -13.99
CA PHE A 241 9.57 -3.59 -13.45
C PHE A 241 9.94 -5.05 -13.18
N THR A 242 10.57 -5.70 -14.15
CA THR A 242 10.98 -7.11 -14.02
C THR A 242 12.01 -7.30 -12.92
N THR A 243 12.98 -6.38 -12.81
CA THR A 243 13.97 -6.36 -11.71
C THR A 243 13.30 -6.18 -10.36
N LYS A 244 12.31 -5.27 -10.23
CA LYS A 244 11.58 -5.07 -8.96
C LYS A 244 10.83 -6.33 -8.53
N VAL A 245 10.14 -6.99 -9.46
CA VAL A 245 9.44 -8.26 -9.19
C VAL A 245 10.44 -9.36 -8.80
N GLY A 246 11.59 -9.44 -9.47
CA GLY A 246 12.64 -10.43 -9.17
C GLY A 246 13.32 -10.22 -7.82
N ALA A 247 13.76 -8.98 -7.54
CA ALA A 247 14.51 -8.63 -6.33
C ALA A 247 13.71 -8.87 -5.04
N GLY A 248 12.39 -8.72 -5.08
CA GLY A 248 11.51 -9.01 -3.95
C GLY A 248 11.54 -10.47 -3.47
N MET A 249 11.73 -11.42 -4.39
CA MET A 249 11.93 -12.83 -4.03
C MET A 249 13.37 -13.14 -3.65
N GLU A 250 14.33 -12.49 -4.31
CA GLU A 250 15.77 -12.77 -4.17
C GLU A 250 16.35 -12.32 -2.83
N LEU A 251 15.80 -11.29 -2.18
CA LEU A 251 16.29 -10.80 -0.87
C LEU A 251 15.75 -11.58 0.33
N VAL A 252 14.59 -12.23 0.19
CA VAL A 252 13.99 -13.04 1.26
C VAL A 252 14.75 -14.37 1.41
N GLN A 253 15.27 -14.91 0.31
CA GLN A 253 15.88 -16.24 0.28
C GLN A 253 17.18 -16.34 1.11
N PRO A 254 18.14 -15.39 1.04
CA PRO A 254 19.32 -15.38 1.90
C PRO A 254 18.99 -15.21 3.38
N LEU A 255 17.96 -14.43 3.73
CA LEU A 255 17.55 -14.19 5.12
C LEU A 255 16.92 -15.44 5.74
N ILE A 256 16.08 -16.16 4.99
CA ILE A 256 15.55 -17.47 5.41
C ILE A 256 16.69 -18.49 5.54
N GLN A 257 17.65 -18.50 4.61
CA GLN A 257 18.81 -19.38 4.67
C GLN A 257 19.65 -19.14 5.93
N LYS A 258 19.94 -17.87 6.25
CA LYS A 258 20.74 -17.47 7.42
C LYS A 258 20.08 -17.82 8.75
N ASN A 259 18.75 -17.73 8.80
CA ASN A 259 17.97 -18.06 10.01
C ASN A 259 17.84 -19.57 10.21
N ASN A 260 17.73 -20.35 9.13
CA ASN A 260 17.74 -21.82 9.21
C ASN A 260 19.09 -22.38 9.68
N ASP A 261 20.21 -21.76 9.27
CA ASP A 261 21.55 -22.21 9.65
C ASP A 261 21.92 -21.88 11.12
N THR A 262 21.19 -20.96 11.76
CA THR A 262 21.48 -20.50 13.14
C THR A 262 20.52 -21.06 14.20
N GLY A 263 19.49 -21.82 13.79
CA GLY A 263 18.53 -22.45 14.72
C GLY A 263 17.72 -21.48 15.56
N ALA A 264 17.69 -20.19 15.19
CA ALA A 264 16.88 -19.18 15.87
C ALA A 264 15.43 -19.27 15.39
N GLU A 265 14.49 -19.50 16.30
CA GLU A 265 13.05 -19.38 16.03
C GLU A 265 12.77 -18.01 15.40
N ALA A 266 12.09 -18.00 14.26
CA ALA A 266 11.75 -16.78 13.54
C ALA A 266 11.01 -15.81 14.49
N PRO A 267 11.60 -14.66 14.86
CA PRO A 267 10.89 -13.70 15.67
C PRO A 267 9.96 -12.93 14.74
N ILE A 268 8.65 -13.12 14.93
CA ILE A 268 7.60 -12.36 14.25
C ILE A 268 7.72 -10.85 14.53
N ASP A 269 8.44 -10.41 15.56
CA ASP A 269 8.71 -9.00 15.85
C ASP A 269 9.90 -8.86 16.83
N VAL A 270 11.14 -8.59 16.38
CA VAL A 270 12.26 -8.13 17.26
C VAL A 270 13.22 -7.25 16.43
N VAL A 271 13.13 -5.91 16.45
CA VAL A 271 13.71 -4.96 17.43
C VAL A 271 15.22 -5.16 17.70
N ARG A 272 16.00 -4.15 17.26
CA ARG A 272 17.42 -3.86 17.57
C ARG A 272 18.49 -4.82 17.01
N ALA A 273 19.16 -4.38 15.94
CA ALA A 273 20.62 -4.26 15.89
C ALA A 273 21.09 -3.50 14.62
N LYS A 274 21.77 -2.36 14.82
CA LYS A 274 22.90 -1.95 13.95
C LYS A 274 24.03 -2.98 14.16
N PRO A 275 24.86 -3.35 13.16
CA PRO A 275 25.92 -2.44 12.71
C PRO A 275 26.31 -2.49 11.22
N GLU A 276 26.80 -1.32 10.77
CA GLU A 276 27.89 -1.05 9.81
C GLU A 276 27.94 -1.79 8.46
N TYR A 277 27.63 -1.03 7.41
CA TYR A 277 27.90 -1.37 6.01
C TYR A 277 29.35 -0.98 5.68
N ILE A 278 30.20 -1.97 5.37
CA ILE A 278 31.50 -1.73 4.73
C ILE A 278 31.24 -1.71 3.21
N PRO A 279 31.55 -0.61 2.48
CA PRO A 279 31.32 -0.57 1.04
C PRO A 279 32.30 -1.49 0.29
N LEU A 280 31.75 -2.23 -0.68
CA LEU A 280 32.49 -3.00 -1.68
C LEU A 280 33.23 -2.05 -2.64
N SER A 281 34.39 -1.56 -2.20
CA SER A 281 35.42 -1.01 -3.09
C SER A 281 36.72 -1.82 -3.02
N THR A 282 36.63 -3.11 -2.69
CA THR A 282 37.79 -4.00 -2.66
C THR A 282 37.35 -5.42 -3.01
N ILE A 283 37.19 -5.68 -4.31
CA ILE A 283 37.60 -6.91 -5.01
C ILE A 283 37.84 -6.43 -6.46
N ALA A 284 39.00 -6.82 -6.98
CA ALA A 284 39.73 -6.25 -8.12
C ALA A 284 38.96 -6.14 -9.44
#